data_AF-A0A1J3H2Z3-F1
#
_entry.id   AF-A0A1J3H2Z3-F1
#
_cell.length_a   1.000
_cell.length_b   1.000
_cell.length_c   1.000
_cell.angle_alpha   90.00
_cell.angle_beta   90.00
_cell.angle_gamma   90.00
#
_symmetry.space_group_name_H-M   'P 1'
#
loop_
_entity.id
_entity.type
_entity.pdbx_description
1 polymer ?
#
loop_
_entity_poly.entity_id
_entity_poly.type
_entity_poly.pdbx_seq_one_letter_code
_entity_poly.pdbx_strand_id
1 'polypeptide(L)'
;LALSLFSSFTIVTLITKTTTSKKSNLSQTQNQQTMFGVVFPNRSFPIDISTFAQIDTHHWVLDMNHFVGEAYDQIGEMCIFLLNNFTLPPDKALAVYLQSPGSGFVFCGAVTLNRPSAVLSLQWPEPGGTALMSGDSAPLSAKIGVSVEDAAALQSVDVAAERKIERLAMKVGENLFNFMQSFCGVDGSKLVVPMDILDRWFKKFQEKAKRDPGFLKSFAL
;
A
#
# COMPACT_ATOMS: atom_id res chain seq x y z
N LEU A 1 0.44 -0.76 -19.97
CA LEU A 1 0.85 0.64 -19.72
C LEU A 1 -0.28 1.59 -19.28
N ALA A 2 -1.57 1.24 -19.35
CA ALA A 2 -2.66 2.18 -19.03
C ALA A 2 -3.18 2.12 -17.57
N LEU A 3 -2.63 1.26 -16.70
CA LEU A 3 -3.18 1.03 -15.35
C LEU A 3 -2.52 1.86 -14.24
N SER A 4 -1.35 2.50 -14.45
CA SER A 4 -0.73 3.36 -13.41
C SER A 4 -1.26 4.80 -13.39
N LEU A 5 -1.91 5.26 -14.46
CA LEU A 5 -2.37 6.65 -14.59
C LEU A 5 -3.72 6.92 -13.89
N PHE A 6 -4.56 5.89 -13.67
CA PHE A 6 -5.88 6.07 -13.06
C PHE A 6 -5.84 6.26 -11.53
N SER A 7 -4.80 5.77 -10.86
CA SER A 7 -4.64 5.95 -9.41
C SER A 7 -4.22 7.38 -9.04
N SER A 8 -3.30 7.97 -9.81
CA SER A 8 -2.78 9.32 -9.52
C SER A 8 -3.80 10.44 -9.75
N PHE A 9 -4.69 10.30 -10.75
CA PHE A 9 -5.73 11.31 -11.05
C PHE A 9 -6.82 11.43 -9.96
N THR A 10 -7.12 10.35 -9.25
CA THR A 10 -8.18 10.35 -8.22
C THR A 10 -7.72 11.06 -6.95
N ILE A 11 -6.44 10.94 -6.59
CA ILE A 11 -5.87 11.55 -5.38
C ILE A 11 -5.68 13.06 -5.56
N VAL A 12 -5.21 13.51 -6.73
CA VAL A 12 -5.05 14.94 -7.05
C VAL A 12 -6.40 15.67 -7.07
N THR A 13 -7.47 14.99 -7.50
CA THR A 13 -8.83 15.56 -7.50
C THR A 13 -9.47 15.62 -6.11
N LEU A 14 -9.07 14.74 -5.18
CA LEU A 14 -9.54 14.79 -3.78
C LEU A 14 -8.85 15.91 -2.98
N ILE A 15 -7.55 16.17 -3.25
CA ILE A 15 -6.78 17.23 -2.59
C ILE A 15 -7.22 18.63 -3.03
N THR A 16 -7.72 18.78 -4.27
CA THR A 16 -8.15 20.08 -4.81
C THR A 16 -9.56 20.52 -4.42
N LYS A 17 -10.39 19.63 -3.83
CA LYS A 17 -11.79 19.95 -3.49
C LYS A 17 -12.06 20.39 -2.06
N THR A 18 -11.07 20.41 -1.16
CA THR A 18 -11.29 20.77 0.26
C THR A 18 -10.80 22.17 0.65
N THR A 19 -10.23 22.95 -0.26
CA THR A 19 -9.88 24.36 -0.03
C THR A 19 -11.05 25.29 -0.38
N THR A 20 -12.14 25.27 0.39
CA THR A 20 -13.03 26.43 0.44
C THR A 20 -13.69 26.59 1.82
N SER A 21 -13.38 27.72 2.45
CA SER A 21 -14.10 28.39 3.55
C SER A 21 -13.69 28.05 5.00
N LYS A 22 -12.77 28.84 5.56
CA LYS A 22 -13.09 29.84 6.62
C LYS A 22 -11.92 30.81 6.82
N LYS A 23 -12.12 32.09 6.52
CA LYS A 23 -11.21 33.18 6.92
C LYS A 23 -11.50 33.59 8.36
N SER A 24 -10.55 33.43 9.26
CA SER A 24 -10.40 34.27 10.45
C SER A 24 -8.94 34.31 10.87
N ASN A 25 -8.39 35.52 10.88
CA ASN A 25 -7.00 35.87 11.17
C ASN A 25 -6.50 35.29 12.49
N LEU A 26 -5.34 34.63 12.46
CA LEU A 26 -4.27 34.84 13.45
C LEU A 26 -2.93 34.32 12.90
N SER A 27 -1.95 35.23 12.85
CA SER A 27 -0.49 35.01 12.87
C SER A 27 0.17 34.19 11.74
N GLN A 28 0.94 34.93 10.93
CA GLN A 28 2.09 34.44 10.17
C GLN A 28 3.01 33.60 11.05
N THR A 29 3.21 32.32 10.72
CA THR A 29 4.43 31.57 11.11
C THR A 29 4.75 30.49 10.07
N GLN A 30 5.91 30.67 9.44
CA GLN A 30 6.76 29.69 8.75
C GLN A 30 6.32 29.09 7.39
N ASN A 31 7.08 29.52 6.39
CA ASN A 31 7.38 28.81 5.15
C ASN A 31 8.14 27.51 5.52
N GLN A 32 7.44 26.51 6.05
CA GLN A 32 8.01 25.20 6.40
C GLN A 32 8.06 24.39 5.10
N GLN A 33 9.26 24.09 4.60
CA GLN A 33 9.44 23.26 3.40
C GLN A 33 8.88 21.86 3.66
N THR A 34 7.60 21.65 3.37
CA THR A 34 6.95 20.36 3.46
C THR A 34 7.43 19.50 2.30
N MET A 35 8.32 18.53 2.58
CA MET A 35 8.91 17.66 1.56
C MET A 35 7.91 16.62 1.03
N PHE A 36 7.10 16.05 1.93
CA PHE A 36 6.09 15.04 1.60
C PHE A 36 4.88 15.17 2.52
N GLY A 37 3.75 14.61 2.07
CA GLY A 37 2.52 14.47 2.84
C GLY A 37 2.01 13.03 2.80
N VAL A 38 1.23 12.67 3.82
CA VAL A 38 0.64 11.35 4.01
C VAL A 38 -0.85 11.48 4.31
N VAL A 39 -1.66 10.56 3.75
CA VAL A 39 -3.09 10.42 4.06
C VAL A 39 -3.38 8.96 4.35
N PHE A 40 -4.09 8.69 5.44
CA PHE A 40 -4.71 7.39 5.69
C PHE A 40 -6.17 7.44 5.19
N PRO A 41 -6.51 6.72 4.11
CA PRO A 41 -7.85 6.77 3.53
C PRO A 41 -8.95 6.49 4.57
N ASN A 42 -9.99 7.33 4.59
CA ASN A 42 -11.13 7.24 5.54
C ASN A 42 -10.74 7.32 7.02
N ARG A 43 -9.53 7.78 7.34
CA ARG A 43 -8.99 7.82 8.71
C ARG A 43 -8.33 9.15 9.05
N SER A 44 -7.69 9.81 8.09
CA SER A 44 -7.05 11.11 8.33
C SER A 44 -7.35 12.14 7.24
N PHE A 45 -7.21 13.41 7.62
CA PHE A 45 -6.88 14.48 6.67
C PHE A 45 -5.41 14.37 6.25
N PRO A 46 -4.96 15.08 5.20
CA PRO A 46 -3.55 15.17 4.86
C PRO A 46 -2.71 15.60 6.06
N ILE A 47 -1.71 14.77 6.36
CA ILE A 47 -0.73 14.94 7.41
C ILE A 47 0.58 15.34 6.72
N ASP A 48 1.20 16.41 7.19
CA ASP A 48 2.51 16.84 6.69
C ASP A 48 3.65 16.26 7.53
N ILE A 49 4.87 16.53 7.08
CA ILE A 49 6.11 16.09 7.72
C ILE A 49 6.25 16.51 9.19
N SER A 50 5.56 17.56 9.65
CA SER A 50 5.68 18.05 11.03
C SER A 50 5.08 17.09 12.07
N THR A 51 4.20 16.19 11.64
CA THR A 51 3.62 15.16 12.51
C THR A 51 4.57 13.97 12.72
N PHE A 52 5.63 13.88 11.92
CA PHE A 52 6.66 12.86 12.05
C PHE A 52 7.78 13.34 12.97
N ALA A 53 8.27 12.44 13.83
CA ALA A 53 9.51 12.66 14.56
C ALA A 53 10.67 12.49 13.57
N GLN A 54 11.40 13.58 13.29
CA GLN A 54 12.61 13.52 12.50
C GLN A 54 13.74 12.92 13.33
N ILE A 55 14.27 11.78 12.90
CA ILE A 55 15.40 11.10 13.56
C ILE A 55 16.71 11.69 13.07
N ASP A 56 16.80 11.96 11.77
CA ASP A 56 17.91 12.64 11.13
C ASP A 56 17.45 13.39 9.86
N THR A 57 18.39 13.95 9.10
CA THR A 57 18.11 14.73 7.89
C THR A 57 17.32 13.95 6.81
N HIS A 58 17.38 12.62 6.82
CA HIS A 58 16.84 11.73 5.81
C HIS A 58 15.83 10.72 6.34
N HIS A 59 15.55 10.70 7.65
CA HIS A 59 14.68 9.72 8.29
C HIS A 59 13.62 10.38 9.19
N TRP A 60 12.37 9.94 9.01
CA TRP A 60 11.21 10.40 9.75
C TRP A 60 10.41 9.20 10.23
N VAL A 61 9.86 9.29 11.45
CA VAL A 61 9.06 8.22 12.03
C VAL A 61 7.74 8.76 12.55
N LEU A 62 6.65 8.09 12.18
CA LEU A 62 5.33 8.27 12.76
C LEU A 62 5.05 7.12 13.72
N ASP A 63 4.84 7.46 14.99
CA ASP A 63 4.39 6.51 16.00
C ASP A 63 2.87 6.33 15.91
N MET A 64 2.43 5.11 15.58
CA MET A 64 1.01 4.81 15.41
C MET A 64 0.25 4.84 16.73
N ASN A 65 0.92 4.76 17.87
CA ASN A 65 0.26 4.87 19.17
C ASN A 65 -0.42 6.23 19.36
N HIS A 66 0.21 7.31 18.88
CA HIS A 66 -0.38 8.65 18.92
C HIS A 66 -1.52 8.83 17.92
N PHE A 67 -1.59 7.98 16.88
CA PHE A 67 -2.57 8.10 15.81
C PHE A 67 -3.79 7.20 16.02
N VAL A 68 -3.58 5.92 16.30
CA VAL A 68 -4.63 4.87 16.43
C VAL A 68 -4.41 3.88 17.57
N GLY A 69 -3.35 4.05 18.37
CA GLY A 69 -3.07 3.14 19.48
C GLY A 69 -2.75 1.72 19.02
N GLU A 70 -3.36 0.73 19.68
CA GLU A 70 -3.23 -0.69 19.36
C GLU A 70 -3.94 -1.10 18.07
N ALA A 71 -4.85 -0.28 17.53
CA ALA A 71 -5.61 -0.57 16.31
C ALA A 71 -4.84 -0.24 15.01
N TYR A 72 -3.51 -0.28 15.05
CA TYR A 72 -2.64 0.05 13.91
C TYR A 72 -2.87 -0.90 12.72
N ASP A 73 -3.24 -2.14 12.98
CA ASP A 73 -3.53 -3.19 12.01
C ASP A 73 -4.78 -2.89 11.16
N GLN A 74 -5.67 -2.02 11.65
CA GLN A 74 -6.83 -1.53 10.89
C GLN A 74 -6.44 -0.53 9.79
N ILE A 75 -5.21 -0.01 9.81
CA ILE A 75 -4.67 0.86 8.77
C ILE A 75 -4.05 -0.02 7.68
N GLY A 76 -4.87 -0.37 6.69
CA GLY A 76 -4.46 -1.22 5.57
C GLY A 76 -3.86 -0.48 4.38
N GLU A 77 -4.01 0.84 4.30
CA GLU A 77 -3.54 1.65 3.18
C GLU A 77 -3.01 3.01 3.63
N MET A 78 -2.01 3.50 2.92
CA MET A 78 -1.45 4.83 3.09
C MET A 78 -1.18 5.46 1.73
N CYS A 79 -1.68 6.67 1.52
CA CYS A 79 -1.26 7.50 0.40
C CYS A 79 -0.10 8.38 0.85
N ILE A 80 1.01 8.33 0.12
CA ILE A 80 2.15 9.22 0.29
C ILE A 80 2.37 10.01 -1.00
N PHE A 81 2.72 11.28 -0.88
CA PHE A 81 2.96 12.17 -2.01
C PHE A 81 4.00 13.24 -1.70
N LEU A 82 4.76 13.64 -2.72
CA LEU A 82 5.69 14.76 -2.66
C LEU A 82 4.90 16.07 -2.81
N LEU A 83 5.18 17.04 -1.94
CA LEU A 83 4.42 18.29 -1.88
C LEU A 83 4.97 19.38 -2.82
N ASN A 84 6.27 19.33 -3.13
CA ASN A 84 6.93 20.30 -4.01
C ASN A 84 7.87 19.59 -4.99
N ASN A 85 7.95 20.07 -6.24
CA ASN A 85 8.76 19.49 -7.32
C ASN A 85 10.29 19.62 -7.11
N PHE A 86 10.77 20.00 -5.91
CA PHE A 86 12.14 20.54 -5.73
C PHE A 86 12.89 20.07 -4.47
N THR A 87 12.45 19.01 -3.79
CA THR A 87 13.07 18.57 -2.52
C THR A 87 13.82 17.24 -2.59
N LEU A 88 13.50 16.37 -3.55
CA LEU A 88 14.15 15.06 -3.69
C LEU A 88 15.11 15.09 -4.88
N PRO A 89 16.40 14.73 -4.71
CA PRO A 89 17.32 14.59 -5.85
C PRO A 89 16.82 13.52 -6.85
N PRO A 90 17.18 13.63 -8.14
CA PRO A 90 16.63 12.76 -9.21
C PRO A 90 17.02 11.28 -9.09
N ASP A 91 18.13 10.99 -8.40
CA ASP A 91 18.62 9.65 -8.08
C ASP A 91 18.07 9.10 -6.76
N LYS A 92 17.20 9.85 -6.07
CA LYS A 92 16.66 9.48 -4.77
C LYS A 92 15.18 9.13 -4.83
N ALA A 93 14.78 8.34 -3.85
CA ALA A 93 13.43 7.88 -3.61
C ALA A 93 13.08 8.13 -2.14
N LEU A 94 11.80 8.38 -1.87
CA LEU A 94 11.27 8.43 -0.52
C LEU A 94 10.64 7.07 -0.22
N ALA A 95 11.37 6.24 0.52
CA ALA A 95 11.00 4.90 0.92
C ALA A 95 10.12 4.91 2.16
N VAL A 96 9.18 3.98 2.23
CA VAL A 96 8.29 3.75 3.36
C VAL A 96 8.57 2.37 3.95
N TYR A 97 8.70 2.33 5.27
CA TYR A 97 8.94 1.13 6.05
C TYR A 97 7.88 0.97 7.15
N LEU A 98 7.56 -0.28 7.47
CA LEU A 98 6.59 -0.63 8.51
C LEU A 98 7.25 -1.45 9.60
N GLN A 99 6.89 -1.16 10.84
CA GLN A 99 7.30 -1.92 12.01
C GLN A 99 6.08 -2.20 12.87
N SER A 100 5.81 -3.47 13.16
CA SER A 100 4.86 -3.87 14.21
C SER A 100 5.56 -3.88 15.57
N PRO A 101 4.83 -3.86 16.69
CA PRO A 101 5.42 -3.94 18.03
C PRO A 101 6.40 -5.11 18.13
N GLY A 102 7.66 -4.81 18.47
CA GLY A 102 8.72 -5.82 18.61
C GLY A 102 9.27 -6.43 17.31
N SER A 103 8.79 -6.04 16.13
CA SER A 103 9.35 -6.49 14.84
C SER A 103 10.49 -5.57 14.37
N GLY A 104 11.23 -6.01 13.34
CA GLY A 104 12.08 -5.12 12.53
C GLY A 104 11.26 -4.30 11.53
N PHE A 105 11.89 -3.27 10.94
CA PHE A 105 11.31 -2.50 9.84
C PHE A 105 11.35 -3.31 8.54
N VAL A 106 10.22 -3.32 7.81
CA VAL A 106 10.07 -3.98 6.52
C VAL A 106 9.69 -2.94 5.48
N PHE A 107 10.38 -2.98 4.33
CA PHE A 107 10.07 -2.07 3.21
C PHE A 107 8.66 -2.32 2.67
N CYS A 108 7.91 -1.24 2.46
CA CYS A 108 6.53 -1.25 1.98
C CYS A 108 6.40 -0.70 0.56
N GLY A 109 7.10 0.37 0.25
CA GLY A 109 7.04 1.03 -1.06
C GLY A 109 7.81 2.33 -1.08
N ALA A 110 7.83 3.01 -2.23
CA ALA A 110 8.52 4.28 -2.36
C ALA A 110 7.84 5.21 -3.39
N VAL A 111 8.13 6.50 -3.28
CA VAL A 111 7.81 7.51 -4.30
C VAL A 111 9.08 8.17 -4.81
N THR A 112 9.06 8.60 -6.07
CA THR A 112 10.21 9.23 -6.76
C THR A 112 9.73 10.47 -7.50
N LEU A 113 10.62 11.26 -8.10
CA LEU A 113 10.20 12.38 -8.95
C LEU A 113 9.35 11.94 -10.15
N ASN A 114 9.62 10.76 -10.71
CA ASN A 114 8.87 10.20 -11.85
C ASN A 114 7.52 9.61 -11.42
N ARG A 115 7.38 9.26 -10.14
CA ARG A 115 6.16 8.73 -9.52
C ARG A 115 5.96 9.45 -8.18
N PRO A 116 5.48 10.71 -8.21
CA PRO A 116 5.49 11.61 -7.04
C PRO A 116 4.45 11.25 -5.98
N SER A 117 3.57 10.29 -6.25
CA SER A 117 2.54 9.82 -5.32
C SER A 117 2.30 8.32 -5.48
N ALA A 118 1.97 7.63 -4.39
CA ALA A 118 1.54 6.24 -4.42
C ALA A 118 0.54 5.96 -3.29
N VAL A 119 -0.40 5.03 -3.55
CA VAL A 119 -1.16 4.35 -2.50
C VAL A 119 -0.44 3.03 -2.22
N LEU A 120 0.00 2.85 -0.98
CA LEU A 120 0.74 1.69 -0.52
C LEU A 120 -0.18 0.85 0.36
N SER A 121 -0.27 -0.45 0.07
CA SER A 121 -0.94 -1.41 0.96
C SER A 121 -0.02 -1.73 2.13
N LEU A 122 -0.46 -1.41 3.34
CA LEU A 122 0.32 -1.62 4.55
C LEU A 122 0.15 -3.06 5.03
N GLN A 123 1.07 -3.94 4.60
CA GLN A 123 1.17 -5.29 5.12
C GLN A 123 2.05 -5.27 6.37
N TRP A 124 1.43 -5.04 7.53
CA TRP A 124 2.13 -5.04 8.80
C TRP A 124 2.82 -6.40 9.04
N PRO A 125 4.11 -6.41 9.39
CA PRO A 125 4.80 -7.65 9.73
C PRO A 125 4.20 -8.27 10.99
N GLU A 126 4.41 -9.57 11.19
CA GLU A 126 4.00 -10.23 12.43
C GLU A 126 4.67 -9.56 13.65
N PRO A 127 3.91 -9.22 14.71
CA PRO A 127 4.47 -8.67 15.94
C PRO A 127 5.54 -9.60 16.52
N GLY A 128 6.62 -9.01 17.03
CA GLY A 128 7.69 -9.78 17.64
C GLY A 128 7.25 -10.35 18.99
N GLY A 129 7.40 -11.67 19.18
CA GLY A 129 6.99 -12.39 20.40
C GLY A 129 7.71 -11.99 21.70
N THR A 130 8.71 -11.11 21.64
CA THR A 130 9.42 -10.57 22.82
C THR A 130 8.68 -9.42 23.51
N ALA A 131 7.61 -8.89 22.92
CA ALA A 131 6.84 -7.77 23.47
C ALA A 131 6.14 -8.07 24.83
N LEU A 132 6.01 -9.34 25.21
CA LEU A 132 5.27 -9.75 26.41
C LEU A 132 6.16 -10.05 27.64
N MET A 133 7.50 -9.94 27.54
CA MET A 133 8.42 -10.48 28.57
C MET A 133 9.46 -9.50 29.14
N SER A 134 9.30 -8.18 28.96
CA SER A 134 10.25 -7.20 29.52
C SER A 134 9.50 -6.05 30.19
N GLY A 135 9.25 -6.19 31.50
CA GLY A 135 8.49 -5.25 32.33
C GLY A 135 9.18 -3.91 32.62
N ASP A 136 10.13 -3.47 31.81
CA ASP A 136 10.91 -2.24 32.04
C ASP A 136 11.27 -1.48 30.75
N SER A 137 10.63 -1.80 29.62
CA SER A 137 10.79 -1.05 28.36
C SER A 137 9.48 -0.36 28.01
N ALA A 138 9.56 0.86 27.45
CA ALA A 138 8.41 1.62 27.00
C ALA A 138 7.46 0.75 26.14
N PRO A 139 6.13 0.95 26.22
CA PRO A 139 5.18 0.15 25.45
C PRO A 139 5.56 0.15 23.97
N LEU A 140 5.74 -1.04 23.41
CA LEU A 140 6.13 -1.20 22.02
C LEU A 140 4.96 -0.80 21.13
N SER A 141 5.16 0.25 20.34
CA SER A 141 4.19 0.76 19.37
C SER A 141 4.56 0.36 17.95
N ALA A 142 3.55 0.27 17.09
CA ALA A 142 3.77 0.17 15.65
C ALA A 142 4.26 1.51 15.09
N LYS A 143 5.13 1.46 14.07
CA LYS A 143 5.77 2.66 13.50
C LYS A 143 5.77 2.61 11.98
N ILE A 144 5.57 3.78 11.37
CA ILE A 144 5.83 4.01 9.94
C ILE A 144 7.10 4.84 9.83
N GLY A 145 8.11 4.27 9.20
CA GLY A 145 9.35 4.96 8.86
C GLY A 145 9.29 5.49 7.43
N VAL A 146 9.81 6.69 7.23
CA VAL A 146 10.01 7.30 5.91
C VAL A 146 11.49 7.65 5.78
N SER A 147 12.14 7.20 4.71
CA SER A 147 13.58 7.42 4.48
C SER A 147 13.86 7.92 3.07
N VAL A 148 14.85 8.81 2.92
CA VAL A 148 15.43 9.15 1.61
C VAL A 148 16.51 8.16 1.26
N GLU A 149 16.29 7.40 0.20
CA GLU A 149 17.18 6.34 -0.25
C GLU A 149 17.56 6.48 -1.72
N ASP A 150 18.58 5.72 -2.13
CA ASP A 150 18.94 5.61 -3.54
C ASP A 150 17.85 4.87 -4.32
N ALA A 151 17.36 5.49 -5.40
CA ALA A 151 16.31 4.89 -6.21
C ALA A 151 16.74 3.53 -6.81
N ALA A 152 18.03 3.34 -7.10
CA ALA A 152 18.54 2.09 -7.66
C ALA A 152 18.48 0.94 -6.65
N ALA A 153 18.62 1.21 -5.35
CA ALA A 153 18.52 0.20 -4.30
C ALA A 153 17.10 -0.39 -4.19
N LEU A 154 16.08 0.41 -4.50
CA LEU A 154 14.66 0.07 -4.31
C LEU A 154 13.97 -0.55 -5.53
N GLN A 155 14.53 -0.41 -6.74
CA GLN A 155 13.95 -0.91 -7.99
C GLN A 155 13.66 -2.42 -7.96
N SER A 156 14.44 -3.19 -7.21
CA SER A 156 14.25 -4.64 -7.08
C SER A 156 12.90 -5.02 -6.45
N VAL A 157 12.31 -4.13 -5.63
CA VAL A 157 11.08 -4.42 -4.89
C VAL A 157 9.80 -4.11 -5.67
N ASP A 158 9.78 -3.02 -6.45
CA ASP A 158 8.61 -2.67 -7.27
C ASP A 158 8.35 -3.74 -8.35
N VAL A 159 9.42 -4.29 -8.93
CA VAL A 159 9.36 -5.45 -9.85
C VAL A 159 8.78 -6.69 -9.16
N ALA A 160 9.04 -6.89 -7.87
CA ALA A 160 8.49 -8.03 -7.13
C ALA A 160 6.97 -7.91 -6.93
N ALA A 161 6.45 -6.69 -6.72
CA ALA A 161 5.01 -6.44 -6.62
C ALA A 161 4.30 -6.65 -7.96
N GLU A 162 4.86 -6.15 -9.07
CA GLU A 162 4.34 -6.41 -10.42
C GLU A 162 4.29 -7.92 -10.73
N ARG A 163 5.36 -8.66 -10.40
CA ARG A 163 5.40 -10.12 -10.56
C ARG A 163 4.37 -10.85 -9.70
N LYS A 164 3.95 -10.31 -8.56
CA LYS A 164 2.84 -10.90 -7.77
C LYS A 164 1.51 -10.77 -8.49
N ILE A 165 1.25 -9.62 -9.11
CA ILE A 165 0.04 -9.38 -9.91
C ILE A 165 0.04 -10.28 -11.15
N GLU A 166 1.19 -10.43 -11.81
CA GLU A 166 1.33 -11.34 -12.95
C GLU A 166 1.03 -12.80 -12.55
N ARG A 167 1.60 -13.28 -11.44
CA ARG A 167 1.33 -14.64 -10.92
C ARG A 167 -0.13 -14.85 -10.54
N LEU A 168 -0.75 -13.84 -9.92
CA LEU A 168 -2.18 -13.84 -9.60
C LEU A 168 -3.02 -14.06 -10.87
N ALA A 169 -2.75 -13.28 -11.94
CA ALA A 169 -3.47 -13.43 -13.20
C ALA A 169 -3.27 -14.82 -13.82
N MET A 170 -2.04 -15.35 -13.80
CA MET A 170 -1.73 -16.68 -14.32
C MET A 170 -2.47 -17.80 -13.57
N LYS A 171 -2.47 -17.77 -12.22
CA LYS A 171 -3.19 -18.77 -11.42
C LYS A 171 -4.71 -18.68 -11.57
N VAL A 172 -5.27 -17.48 -11.79
CA VAL A 172 -6.71 -17.32 -12.09
C VAL A 172 -7.02 -17.96 -13.44
N GLY A 173 -6.19 -17.74 -14.46
CA GLY A 173 -6.31 -18.39 -15.77
C GLY A 173 -6.22 -19.91 -15.69
N GLU A 174 -5.27 -20.43 -14.92
CA GLU A 174 -5.11 -21.87 -14.68
C GLU A 174 -6.33 -22.47 -13.94
N ASN A 175 -6.87 -21.76 -12.95
CA ASN A 175 -8.08 -22.19 -12.26
C ASN A 175 -9.28 -22.29 -13.22
N LEU A 176 -9.44 -21.31 -14.11
CA LEU A 176 -10.46 -21.33 -15.15
C LEU A 176 -10.24 -22.51 -16.10
N PHE A 177 -9.01 -22.73 -16.55
CA PHE A 177 -8.69 -23.83 -17.47
C PHE A 177 -8.98 -25.20 -16.85
N ASN A 178 -8.56 -25.42 -15.60
CA ASN A 178 -8.84 -26.64 -14.85
C ASN A 178 -10.35 -26.86 -14.66
N PHE A 179 -11.10 -25.79 -14.41
CA PHE A 179 -12.54 -25.87 -14.36
C PHE A 179 -13.13 -26.29 -15.70
N MET A 180 -12.76 -25.62 -16.80
CA MET A 180 -13.24 -25.97 -18.13
C MET A 180 -12.95 -27.44 -18.48
N GLN A 181 -11.72 -27.93 -18.22
CA GLN A 181 -11.36 -29.33 -18.43
C GLN A 181 -12.24 -30.31 -17.66
N SER A 182 -12.67 -29.97 -16.44
CA SER A 182 -13.54 -30.84 -15.63
C SER A 182 -14.95 -31.05 -16.19
N PHE A 183 -15.41 -30.18 -17.10
CA PHE A 183 -16.73 -30.26 -17.74
C PHE A 183 -16.67 -30.70 -19.21
N CYS A 184 -15.49 -31.01 -19.72
CA CYS A 184 -15.31 -31.40 -21.11
C CYS A 184 -15.59 -32.88 -21.34
N GLY A 185 -16.36 -33.18 -22.38
CA GLY A 185 -16.25 -34.43 -23.12
C GLY A 185 -15.16 -34.29 -24.18
N VAL A 186 -14.35 -35.32 -24.37
CA VAL A 186 -13.34 -35.35 -25.45
C VAL A 186 -14.04 -35.83 -26.72
N ASP A 187 -14.22 -34.95 -27.71
CA ASP A 187 -14.68 -35.33 -29.04
C ASP A 187 -13.52 -35.17 -30.04
N GLY A 188 -12.79 -36.26 -30.26
CA GLY A 188 -11.56 -36.25 -31.04
C GLY A 188 -10.49 -35.32 -30.45
N SER A 189 -10.08 -34.28 -31.20
CA SER A 189 -9.03 -33.32 -30.78
C SER A 189 -9.58 -32.00 -30.23
N LYS A 190 -10.90 -31.87 -30.03
CA LYS A 190 -11.54 -30.60 -29.62
C LYS A 190 -12.16 -30.73 -28.23
N LEU A 191 -11.91 -29.73 -27.39
CA LEU A 191 -12.61 -29.54 -26.13
C LEU A 191 -14.00 -28.98 -26.45
N VAL A 192 -15.04 -29.78 -26.23
CA VAL A 192 -16.42 -29.32 -26.34
C VAL A 192 -16.86 -28.82 -24.98
N VAL A 193 -17.04 -27.50 -24.86
CA VAL A 193 -17.52 -26.85 -23.65
C VAL A 193 -18.96 -26.35 -23.82
N PRO A 194 -19.82 -26.48 -22.81
CA PRO A 194 -21.11 -25.82 -22.79
C PRO A 194 -20.94 -24.30 -22.95
N MET A 195 -21.85 -23.65 -23.69
CA MET A 195 -21.75 -22.19 -23.92
C MET A 195 -21.87 -21.37 -22.63
N ASP A 196 -22.47 -21.92 -21.57
CA ASP A 196 -22.63 -21.28 -20.26
C ASP A 196 -21.50 -21.60 -19.27
N ILE A 197 -20.41 -22.25 -19.71
CA ILE A 197 -19.33 -22.70 -18.82
C ILE A 197 -18.64 -21.54 -18.10
N LEU A 198 -18.44 -20.42 -18.78
CA LEU A 198 -17.80 -19.23 -18.23
C LEU A 198 -18.67 -18.60 -17.15
N ASP A 199 -19.98 -18.50 -17.38
CA ASP A 199 -20.94 -17.97 -16.39
C ASP A 199 -20.99 -18.85 -15.14
N ARG A 200 -20.99 -20.17 -15.31
CA ARG A 200 -20.96 -21.13 -14.19
C ARG A 200 -19.68 -21.03 -13.38
N TRP A 201 -18.52 -20.94 -14.05
CA TRP A 201 -17.25 -20.73 -13.38
C TRP A 201 -17.24 -19.41 -12.61
N PHE A 202 -17.62 -18.32 -13.27
CA PHE A 202 -17.60 -16.98 -12.70
C PHE A 202 -18.48 -16.89 -11.46
N LYS A 203 -19.69 -17.46 -11.50
CA LYS A 203 -20.59 -17.52 -10.34
C LYS A 203 -19.96 -18.28 -9.17
N LYS A 204 -19.37 -19.46 -9.41
CA LYS A 204 -18.68 -20.24 -8.37
C LYS A 204 -17.47 -19.50 -7.81
N PHE A 205 -16.68 -18.86 -8.68
CA PHE A 205 -15.51 -18.09 -8.28
C PHE A 205 -15.92 -16.92 -7.36
N GLN A 206 -16.96 -16.17 -7.75
CA GLN A 206 -17.46 -15.03 -6.97
C GLN A 206 -18.05 -15.46 -5.62
N GLU A 207 -18.83 -16.53 -5.57
CA GLU A 207 -19.37 -17.09 -4.32
C GLU A 207 -18.24 -17.49 -3.37
N LYS A 208 -17.18 -18.13 -3.89
CA LYS A 208 -16.03 -18.55 -3.09
C LYS A 208 -15.19 -17.37 -2.61
N ALA A 209 -14.96 -16.37 -3.47
CA ALA A 209 -14.24 -15.14 -3.11
C ALA A 209 -14.98 -14.32 -2.04
N LYS A 210 -16.32 -14.32 -2.04
CA LYS A 210 -17.13 -13.66 -0.99
C LYS A 210 -17.10 -14.43 0.33
N ARG A 211 -17.11 -15.76 0.26
CA ARG A 211 -17.17 -16.63 1.45
C ARG A 211 -15.83 -16.76 2.16
N ASP A 212 -14.73 -16.69 1.42
CA ASP A 212 -13.37 -16.84 1.95
C ASP A 212 -12.47 -15.68 1.50
N PRO A 213 -12.21 -14.69 2.37
CA PRO A 213 -11.29 -13.58 2.10
C PRO A 213 -9.85 -14.05 1.82
N GLY A 214 -9.46 -15.25 2.26
CA GLY A 214 -8.15 -15.86 2.01
C GLY A 214 -8.03 -16.50 0.63
N PHE A 215 -9.14 -16.82 -0.04
CA PHE A 215 -9.15 -17.46 -1.35
C PHE A 215 -8.37 -16.63 -2.38
N LEU A 216 -8.63 -15.33 -2.49
CA LEU A 216 -7.91 -14.45 -3.42
C LEU A 216 -6.41 -14.34 -3.06
N LYS A 217 -6.08 -14.37 -1.76
CA LYS A 217 -4.68 -14.31 -1.29
C LYS A 217 -3.89 -15.55 -1.69
N SER A 218 -4.52 -16.73 -1.78
CA SER A 218 -3.88 -17.97 -2.23
C SER A 218 -3.38 -17.92 -3.68
N PHE A 219 -3.96 -17.06 -4.51
CA PHE A 219 -3.49 -16.80 -5.87
C PHE A 219 -2.31 -15.82 -5.92
N ALA A 220 -2.11 -15.03 -4.87
CA ALA A 220 -1.03 -14.03 -4.78
C ALA A 220 0.24 -14.56 -4.09
N LEU A 221 0.13 -15.67 -3.35
CA LEU A 221 1.23 -16.37 -2.68
C LEU A 221 2.03 -17.29 -3.62
#